data_AF-A0A383AX12-F1
#
_entry.id   AF-A0A383AX12-F1
#
_cell.length_a   1.000
_cell.length_b   1.000
_cell.length_c   1.000
_cell.angle_alpha   90.00
_cell.angle_beta   90.00
_cell.angle_gamma   90.00
#
_symmetry.space_group_name_H-M   'P 1'
#
loop_
_entity.id
_entity.type
_entity.pdbx_description
1 polymer ?
#
loop_
_entity_poly.entity_id
_entity_poly.type
_entity_poly.pdbx_seq_one_letter_code
_entity_poly.pdbx_strand_id
1 'polypeptide(L)'
;MNFFLPDMPERTVKPRENGLTMMMDRGLSINDTKNFIDMCSPHTDIVKLGFGTSAISPHVRAKIDLYKEAGLMVYIGGTLFEAFIIRGMFEEYKQLLRNWNIEMCEVSDGSIDILHEDKCKYIKELSKEFKV
;
A
#
# COMPACT_ATOMS: atom_id res chain seq x y z
N MET A 1 -0.42 12.52 -23.11
CA MET A 1 -0.76 11.81 -24.36
C MET A 1 0.28 12.18 -25.40
N ASN A 2 0.60 11.29 -26.33
CA ASN A 2 1.58 11.56 -27.40
C ASN A 2 0.97 12.34 -28.59
N PHE A 3 -0.25 12.85 -28.40
CA PHE A 3 -1.06 13.57 -29.36
C PHE A 3 -2.04 14.48 -28.61
N PHE A 4 -2.60 15.47 -29.30
CA PHE A 4 -3.62 16.39 -28.75
C PHE A 4 -5.02 15.83 -28.99
N LEU A 5 -5.86 15.84 -27.96
CA LEU A 5 -7.31 15.62 -28.06
C LEU A 5 -8.02 16.78 -27.36
N PRO A 6 -8.97 17.47 -28.03
CA PRO A 6 -9.80 18.48 -27.39
C PRO A 6 -10.79 17.85 -26.39
N ASP A 7 -11.35 18.68 -25.51
CA ASP A 7 -12.44 18.33 -24.59
C ASP A 7 -12.14 17.17 -23.62
N MET A 8 -10.87 16.97 -23.29
CA MET A 8 -10.46 15.98 -22.28
C MET A 8 -10.71 16.52 -20.86
N PRO A 9 -11.19 15.67 -19.92
CA PRO A 9 -11.34 16.07 -18.53
C PRO A 9 -10.01 16.49 -17.89
N GLU A 10 -10.05 17.53 -17.08
CA GLU A 10 -8.90 17.91 -16.24
C GLU A 10 -8.58 16.78 -15.24
N ARG A 11 -7.28 16.51 -15.07
CA ARG A 11 -6.78 15.51 -14.13
C ARG A 11 -5.78 16.18 -13.19
N THR A 12 -5.83 15.79 -11.93
CA THR A 12 -4.84 16.22 -10.95
C THR A 12 -3.45 15.72 -11.31
N VAL A 13 -2.45 16.56 -11.04
CA VAL A 13 -1.03 16.24 -11.20
C VAL A 13 -0.45 15.73 -9.89
N LYS A 14 0.65 14.97 -9.95
CA LYS A 14 1.35 14.51 -8.74
C LYS A 14 2.05 15.68 -8.03
N PRO A 15 2.16 15.66 -6.68
CA PRO A 15 1.51 14.73 -5.76
C PRO A 15 -0.01 14.97 -5.69
N ARG A 16 -0.80 13.90 -5.85
CA ARG A 16 -2.27 13.99 -5.89
C ARG A 16 -2.85 13.87 -4.49
N GLU A 17 -3.87 14.67 -4.20
CA GLU A 17 -4.69 14.52 -2.98
C GLU A 17 -6.12 14.03 -3.30
N ASN A 18 -6.55 14.14 -4.56
CA ASN A 18 -7.80 13.60 -5.06
C ASN A 18 -7.61 13.00 -6.47
N GLY A 19 -8.55 12.16 -6.89
CA GLY A 19 -8.43 11.42 -8.16
C GLY A 19 -7.30 10.38 -8.14
N LEU A 20 -6.95 9.90 -6.94
CA LEU A 20 -5.90 8.92 -6.68
C LEU A 20 -6.15 7.60 -7.40
N THR A 21 -5.06 6.95 -7.81
CA THR A 21 -5.09 5.58 -8.32
C THR A 21 -4.25 4.68 -7.42
N MET A 22 -4.88 3.64 -6.90
CA MET A 22 -4.23 2.58 -6.14
C MET A 22 -4.14 1.32 -7.00
N MET A 23 -2.93 0.79 -7.18
CA MET A 23 -2.67 -0.48 -7.87
C MET A 23 -2.45 -1.59 -6.85
N MET A 24 -3.08 -2.74 -7.06
CA MET A 24 -2.86 -3.93 -6.24
C MET A 24 -1.81 -4.85 -6.89
N ASP A 25 -0.64 -4.91 -6.29
CA ASP A 25 0.41 -5.87 -6.64
C ASP A 25 0.07 -7.22 -5.99
N ARG A 26 -0.27 -8.22 -6.82
CA ARG A 26 -0.67 -9.56 -6.38
C ARG A 26 0.49 -10.58 -6.39
N GLY A 27 1.74 -10.11 -6.43
CA GLY A 27 2.92 -10.97 -6.52
C GLY A 27 3.74 -10.75 -7.80
N LEU A 28 3.83 -9.51 -8.28
CA LEU A 28 4.71 -9.14 -9.38
C LEU A 28 6.16 -9.48 -9.03
N SER A 29 6.91 -9.96 -10.02
CA SER A 29 8.36 -10.11 -9.91
C SER A 29 9.04 -8.73 -9.85
N ILE A 30 10.34 -8.71 -9.54
CA ILE A 30 11.13 -7.47 -9.59
C ILE A 30 11.14 -6.86 -11.00
N ASN A 31 11.22 -7.68 -12.04
CA ASN A 31 11.23 -7.19 -13.42
C ASN A 31 9.85 -6.66 -13.83
N ASP A 32 8.78 -7.34 -13.45
CA ASP A 32 7.42 -6.86 -13.71
C ASP A 32 7.13 -5.56 -12.95
N THR A 33 7.68 -5.43 -11.74
CA THR A 33 7.61 -4.18 -10.96
C THR A 33 8.29 -3.03 -11.70
N LYS A 34 9.50 -3.26 -12.24
CA LYS A 34 10.23 -2.25 -13.02
C LYS A 34 9.47 -1.86 -14.29
N ASN A 35 8.94 -2.84 -15.02
CA ASN A 35 8.12 -2.62 -16.21
C ASN A 35 6.84 -1.83 -15.87
N PHE A 36 6.21 -2.16 -14.75
CA PHE A 36 5.06 -1.42 -14.26
C PHE A 36 5.41 0.02 -13.90
N ILE A 37 6.51 0.25 -13.19
CA ILE A 37 6.95 1.60 -12.81
C ILE A 37 7.20 2.46 -14.05
N ASP A 38 7.95 1.92 -15.02
CA ASP A 38 8.31 2.61 -16.27
C ASP A 38 7.06 3.12 -17.01
N MET A 39 6.04 2.26 -17.15
CA MET A 39 4.84 2.62 -17.89
C MET A 39 3.79 3.36 -17.03
N CYS A 40 3.55 2.90 -15.81
CA CYS A 40 2.34 3.26 -15.05
C CYS A 40 2.60 4.23 -13.89
N SER A 41 3.85 4.53 -13.52
CA SER A 41 4.14 5.45 -12.42
C SER A 41 3.48 6.84 -12.58
N PRO A 42 3.44 7.48 -13.76
CA PRO A 42 2.76 8.77 -13.92
C PRO A 42 1.27 8.75 -13.54
N HIS A 43 0.63 7.58 -13.61
CA HIS A 43 -0.81 7.38 -13.41
C HIS A 43 -1.16 6.63 -12.12
N THR A 44 -0.18 6.18 -11.36
CA THR A 44 -0.37 5.44 -10.10
C THR A 44 0.13 6.27 -8.94
N ASP A 45 -0.57 6.28 -7.81
CA ASP A 45 -0.16 7.05 -6.62
C ASP A 45 0.20 6.12 -5.45
N ILE A 46 -0.52 5.00 -5.35
CA ILE A 46 -0.42 4.08 -4.22
C ILE A 46 -0.31 2.64 -4.74
N VAL A 47 0.52 1.82 -4.10
CA VAL A 47 0.62 0.38 -4.36
C VAL A 47 0.27 -0.40 -3.10
N LYS A 48 -0.71 -1.29 -3.22
CA LYS A 48 -1.01 -2.31 -2.22
C LYS A 48 -0.25 -3.60 -2.55
N LEU A 49 0.58 -4.09 -1.64
CA LEU A 49 1.02 -5.48 -1.68
C LEU A 49 -0.13 -6.37 -1.17
N GLY A 50 -0.82 -7.02 -2.11
CA GLY A 50 -2.13 -7.63 -1.88
C GLY A 50 -2.14 -8.68 -0.78
N PHE A 51 -3.20 -8.66 0.05
CA PHE A 51 -3.48 -9.67 1.07
C PHE A 51 -2.25 -9.93 1.97
N GLY A 52 -1.76 -11.18 2.03
CA GLY A 52 -0.51 -11.58 2.67
C GLY A 52 0.64 -11.87 1.71
N THR A 53 0.59 -11.39 0.46
CA THR A 53 1.64 -11.68 -0.55
C THR A 53 3.02 -11.20 -0.11
N SER A 54 3.10 -10.13 0.68
CA SER A 54 4.35 -9.62 1.24
C SER A 54 5.03 -10.59 2.21
N ALA A 55 4.29 -11.51 2.81
CA ALA A 55 4.85 -12.53 3.70
C ALA A 55 5.57 -13.66 2.95
N ILE A 56 5.24 -13.87 1.67
CA ILE A 56 5.77 -14.98 0.85
C ILE A 56 6.61 -14.51 -0.34
N SER A 57 6.49 -13.23 -0.73
CA SER A 57 7.18 -12.69 -1.90
C SER A 57 8.68 -12.65 -1.64
N PRO A 58 9.51 -13.35 -2.45
CA PRO A 58 10.95 -13.19 -2.36
C PRO A 58 11.31 -11.74 -2.69
N HIS A 59 12.30 -11.18 -1.99
CA HIS A 59 12.81 -9.82 -2.21
C HIS A 59 11.78 -8.69 -2.00
N VAL A 60 10.78 -8.89 -1.14
CA VAL A 60 9.74 -7.87 -0.86
C VAL A 60 10.30 -6.49 -0.51
N ARG A 61 11.41 -6.43 0.24
CA ARG A 61 12.08 -5.16 0.59
C ARG A 61 12.57 -4.41 -0.65
N ALA A 62 13.30 -5.08 -1.54
CA ALA A 62 13.76 -4.48 -2.79
C ALA A 62 12.59 -4.01 -3.67
N LYS A 63 11.46 -4.72 -3.63
CA LYS A 63 10.24 -4.31 -4.33
C LYS A 63 9.61 -3.04 -3.74
N ILE A 64 9.55 -2.94 -2.41
CA ILE A 64 9.10 -1.73 -1.70
C ILE A 64 10.01 -0.55 -2.07
N ASP A 65 11.33 -0.75 -2.03
CA ASP A 65 12.32 0.28 -2.36
C ASP A 65 12.12 0.80 -3.79
N LEU A 66 11.93 -0.08 -4.78
CA LEU A 66 11.66 0.32 -6.17
C LEU A 66 10.41 1.21 -6.29
N TYR A 67 9.32 0.85 -5.62
CA TYR A 67 8.10 1.67 -5.65
C TYR A 67 8.31 3.03 -4.96
N LYS A 68 9.03 3.06 -3.83
CA LYS A 68 9.36 4.30 -3.11
C LYS A 68 10.27 5.22 -3.93
N GLU A 69 11.29 4.66 -4.58
CA GLU A 69 12.19 5.39 -5.50
C GLU A 69 11.41 5.98 -6.68
N ALA A 70 10.34 5.31 -7.14
CA ALA A 70 9.42 5.81 -8.16
C ALA A 70 8.42 6.86 -7.64
N GLY A 71 8.51 7.26 -6.37
CA GLY A 71 7.62 8.24 -5.73
C GLY A 71 6.20 7.71 -5.48
N LEU A 72 6.03 6.40 -5.31
CA LEU A 72 4.75 5.76 -4.99
C LEU A 72 4.65 5.44 -3.50
N MET A 73 3.49 5.68 -2.90
CA MET A 73 3.21 5.19 -1.54
C MET A 73 2.96 3.69 -1.59
N VAL A 74 3.49 2.93 -0.63
CA VAL A 74 3.31 1.48 -0.55
C VAL A 74 2.74 1.11 0.79
N TYR A 75 1.83 0.14 0.81
CA TYR A 75 1.34 -0.48 2.02
C TYR A 75 1.10 -1.98 1.85
N ILE A 76 1.10 -2.72 2.96
CA ILE A 76 0.76 -4.15 3.00
C ILE A 76 -0.74 -4.34 3.21
N GLY A 77 -1.31 -5.38 2.62
CA GLY A 77 -2.74 -5.61 2.65
C GLY A 77 -3.33 -5.76 4.06
N GLY A 78 -4.55 -5.27 4.23
CA GLY A 78 -5.29 -5.33 5.50
C GLY A 78 -5.54 -6.76 6.00
N THR A 79 -5.67 -7.74 5.11
CA THR A 79 -5.73 -9.16 5.52
C THR A 79 -4.47 -9.62 6.26
N LEU A 80 -3.29 -9.07 5.93
CA LEU A 80 -2.08 -9.35 6.70
C LEU A 80 -2.14 -8.68 8.07
N PHE A 81 -2.64 -7.45 8.17
CA PHE A 81 -2.93 -6.82 9.47
C PHE A 81 -3.84 -7.71 10.32
N GLU A 82 -4.96 -8.17 9.77
CA GLU A 82 -5.90 -9.07 10.44
C GLU A 82 -5.21 -10.36 10.94
N ALA A 83 -4.31 -10.93 10.14
CA ALA A 83 -3.55 -12.12 10.53
C ALA A 83 -2.65 -11.89 11.75
N PHE A 84 -2.09 -10.68 11.93
CA PHE A 84 -1.35 -10.31 13.14
C PHE A 84 -2.31 -10.07 14.32
N ILE A 85 -3.43 -9.38 14.10
CA ILE A 85 -4.39 -9.05 15.17
C ILE A 85 -5.00 -10.29 15.80
N ILE A 86 -5.45 -11.27 15.02
CA ILE A 86 -6.03 -12.52 15.57
C ILE A 86 -5.04 -13.33 16.42
N ARG A 87 -3.74 -13.02 16.31
CA ARG A 87 -2.66 -13.64 17.09
C ARG A 87 -2.18 -12.77 18.26
N GLY A 88 -2.79 -11.61 18.50
CA GLY A 88 -2.36 -10.66 19.51
C GLY A 88 -1.03 -9.97 19.19
N MET A 89 -0.61 -9.95 17.92
CA MET A 89 0.72 -9.51 17.48
C MET A 89 0.73 -8.07 16.94
N PHE A 90 0.01 -7.15 17.59
CA PHE A 90 -0.14 -5.79 17.08
C PHE A 90 1.16 -4.98 17.11
N GLU A 91 2.00 -5.15 18.13
CA GLU A 91 3.29 -4.46 18.22
C GLU A 91 4.29 -4.99 17.17
N GLU A 92 4.28 -6.29 16.91
CA GLU A 92 5.08 -6.92 15.87
C GLU A 92 4.67 -6.44 14.47
N TYR A 93 3.38 -6.19 14.25
CA TYR A 93 2.89 -5.56 13.02
C TYR A 93 3.47 -4.15 12.84
N LYS A 94 3.43 -3.30 13.87
CA LYS A 94 4.06 -1.97 13.81
C LYS A 94 5.57 -2.07 13.57
N GLN A 95 6.24 -2.99 14.26
CA GLN A 95 7.67 -3.20 14.08
C GLN A 95 8.01 -3.66 12.65
N LEU A 96 7.17 -4.49 12.04
CA LEU A 96 7.31 -4.88 10.64
C LEU A 96 7.26 -3.66 9.71
N LEU A 97 6.25 -2.79 9.87
CA LEU A 97 6.11 -1.57 9.08
C LEU A 97 7.34 -0.66 9.22
N ARG A 98 7.80 -0.42 10.45
CA ARG A 98 9.02 0.37 10.73
C ARG A 98 10.26 -0.25 10.08
N ASN A 99 10.44 -1.57 10.25
CA ASN A 99 11.59 -2.30 9.71
C ASN A 99 11.66 -2.28 8.18
N TRP A 100 10.51 -2.15 7.52
CA TRP A 100 10.39 -2.07 6.06
C TRP A 100 10.22 -0.62 5.57
N ASN A 101 10.33 0.35 6.47
CA ASN A 101 10.18 1.78 6.18
C ASN A 101 8.87 2.08 5.42
N ILE A 102 7.77 1.44 5.84
CA ILE A 102 6.44 1.66 5.29
C ILE A 102 5.77 2.79 6.07
N GLU A 103 5.23 3.78 5.35
CA GLU A 103 4.63 4.99 5.91
C GLU A 103 3.08 4.97 5.82
N MET A 104 2.50 3.97 5.15
CA MET A 104 1.05 3.79 5.00
C MET A 104 0.64 2.36 5.35
N CYS A 105 -0.51 2.18 6.00
CA CYS A 105 -1.05 0.86 6.33
C CYS A 105 -2.56 0.78 6.10
N GLU A 106 -3.08 -0.42 5.88
CA GLU A 106 -4.52 -0.69 5.77
C GLU A 106 -5.00 -1.42 7.03
N VAL A 107 -6.10 -0.92 7.63
CA VAL A 107 -6.80 -1.58 8.72
C VAL A 107 -8.13 -2.13 8.21
N SER A 108 -8.32 -3.44 8.31
CA SER A 108 -9.54 -4.13 7.89
C SER A 108 -9.95 -5.20 8.90
N ASP A 109 -11.15 -5.73 8.69
CA ASP A 109 -11.86 -6.75 9.46
C ASP A 109 -12.70 -7.62 8.50
N GLY A 110 -12.18 -7.87 7.29
CA GLY A 110 -12.91 -8.58 6.23
C GLY A 110 -12.83 -10.11 6.34
N SER A 111 -11.86 -10.63 7.09
CA SER A 111 -11.58 -12.06 7.32
C SER A 111 -11.69 -12.47 8.79
N ILE A 112 -11.71 -11.51 9.71
CA ILE A 112 -11.90 -11.72 11.15
C ILE A 112 -12.92 -10.73 11.68
N ASP A 113 -13.68 -11.13 12.70
CA ASP A 113 -14.59 -10.22 13.39
C ASP A 113 -13.82 -9.39 14.42
N ILE A 114 -13.77 -8.07 14.22
CA ILE A 114 -13.25 -7.09 15.17
C ILE A 114 -14.42 -6.21 15.60
N LEU A 115 -14.58 -5.96 16.89
CA LEU A 115 -15.54 -4.97 17.35
C LEU A 115 -15.18 -3.60 16.76
N HIS A 116 -16.18 -2.86 16.28
CA HIS A 116 -15.97 -1.57 15.62
C HIS A 116 -15.13 -0.61 16.47
N GLU A 117 -15.36 -0.58 17.79
CA GLU A 117 -14.58 0.22 18.73
C GLU A 117 -13.10 -0.18 18.76
N ASP A 118 -12.79 -1.47 18.70
CA ASP A 118 -11.41 -1.97 18.70
C ASP A 118 -10.73 -1.67 17.37
N LYS A 119 -11.44 -1.78 16.24
CA LYS A 119 -10.94 -1.32 14.94
C LYS A 119 -10.59 0.17 14.96
N CYS A 120 -11.46 1.00 15.52
CA CYS A 120 -11.19 2.43 15.70
C CYS A 120 -9.99 2.70 16.63
N LYS A 121 -9.78 1.88 17.68
CA LYS A 121 -8.58 1.97 18.52
C LYS A 121 -7.31 1.66 17.72
N TYR A 122 -7.32 0.62 16.88
CA TYR A 122 -6.17 0.31 16.02
C TYR A 122 -5.87 1.44 15.04
N ILE A 123 -6.90 1.99 14.37
CA ILE A 123 -6.74 3.14 13.46
C ILE A 123 -6.14 4.34 14.20
N LYS A 124 -6.67 4.67 15.38
CA LYS A 124 -6.18 5.80 16.20
C LYS A 124 -4.75 5.60 16.67
N GLU A 125 -4.35 4.36 16.97
CA GLU A 125 -2.99 4.07 17.41
C GLU A 125 -2.01 4.14 16.23
N LEU A 126 -2.36 3.52 15.10
CA LEU A 126 -1.53 3.53 13.89
C LEU A 126 -1.38 4.93 13.29
N SER A 127 -2.42 5.77 13.35
CA SER A 127 -2.39 7.12 12.78
C SER A 127 -1.44 8.09 13.48
N LYS A 128 -0.86 7.71 14.63
CA LYS A 128 0.21 8.46 15.30
C LYS A 128 1.54 8.36 14.56
N GLU A 129 1.74 7.31 13.76
CA GLU A 129 3.02 6.99 13.13
C GLU A 129 2.90 6.75 11.62
N PHE A 130 1.75 6.30 11.14
CA PHE A 130 1.50 5.91 9.75
C PHE A 130 0.28 6.63 9.18
N LYS A 131 0.21 6.75 7.85
CA LYS A 131 -1.02 7.08 7.14
C LYS A 131 -1.92 5.84 7.10
N VAL A 132 -3.11 5.93 7.71
CA VAL A 132 -4.11 4.85 7.76
C VAL A 132 -5.22 5.11 6.75
#